data_AF-A0A4V3H2U0-F1
#
_entry.id   AF-A0A4V3H2U0-F1
#
_cell.length_a   1.000
_cell.length_b   1.000
_cell.length_c   1.000
_cell.angle_alpha   90.00
_cell.angle_beta   90.00
_cell.angle_gamma   90.00
#
_symmetry.space_group_name_H-M   'P 1'
#
loop_
_entity.id
_entity.type
_entity.pdbx_description
1 polymer ?
#
loop_
_entity_poly.entity_id
_entity_poly.type
_entity_poly.pdbx_seq_one_letter_code
_entity_poly.pdbx_strand_id
1 'polypeptide(L)'
;MKKLLMAAFVFASLTSAIAQTSREDFKASMERVEKLGKLSAPKTTSVTTLDKLNSEIGDSAKESMKISPLLQNLYYRSIGQTNDGVTDVKVKKPTLKECEELALRIFSQSKNVQAFAANVTSVSSESMSVTNPLKLAKIGSAVKYAKNASTILGEESVFQTKAIKSIIQTVKSAGNL
;
A
#
# COMPACT_ATOMS: atom_id res chain seq x y z
N MET A 1 2.01 13.37 -31.89
CA MET A 1 1.53 14.11 -30.70
C MET A 1 0.08 13.74 -30.33
N LYS A 2 -0.26 12.45 -30.18
CA LYS A 2 -1.60 12.02 -29.72
C LYS A 2 -1.58 10.91 -28.65
N LYS A 3 -0.41 10.35 -28.33
CA LYS A 3 -0.26 9.32 -27.28
C LYS A 3 0.23 9.87 -25.93
N LEU A 4 0.77 11.09 -25.90
CA LEU A 4 1.14 11.78 -24.65
C LEU A 4 -0.05 12.43 -23.93
N LEU A 5 -1.18 12.63 -24.62
CA LEU A 5 -2.37 13.27 -24.05
C LEU A 5 -3.26 12.29 -23.26
N MET A 6 -3.11 10.97 -23.44
CA MET A 6 -3.93 9.97 -22.74
C MET A 6 -3.42 9.63 -21.32
N ALA A 7 -2.18 9.98 -20.98
CA ALA A 7 -1.67 9.84 -19.61
C ALA A 7 -2.03 11.03 -18.69
N ALA A 8 -2.60 12.11 -19.25
CA ALA A 8 -2.87 13.35 -18.53
C ALA A 8 -4.34 13.52 -18.07
N PHE A 9 -5.22 12.54 -18.31
CA PHE A 9 -6.68 12.75 -18.19
C PHE A 9 -7.44 11.78 -17.27
N VAL A 10 -6.91 11.43 -16.09
CA VAL A 10 -7.69 10.70 -15.06
C VAL A 10 -7.62 11.33 -13.65
N PHE A 11 -7.10 12.55 -13.48
CA PHE A 11 -7.05 13.19 -12.15
C PHE A 11 -7.81 14.51 -12.00
N ALA A 12 -8.56 14.92 -13.02
CA ALA A 12 -9.34 16.14 -13.00
C ALA A 12 -10.82 15.87 -12.68
N SER A 13 -11.16 15.80 -11.39
CA SER A 13 -12.43 16.30 -10.82
C SER A 13 -12.60 15.81 -9.37
N LEU A 14 -11.95 16.46 -8.41
CA LEU A 14 -12.44 16.55 -7.03
C LEU A 14 -11.79 17.79 -6.40
N THR A 15 -12.47 18.93 -6.50
CA THR A 15 -12.27 20.08 -5.63
C THR A 15 -12.94 19.79 -4.29
N SER A 16 -12.41 18.81 -3.55
CA SER A 16 -12.53 18.79 -2.11
C SER A 16 -11.19 19.26 -1.56
N ALA A 17 -11.20 20.06 -0.51
CA ALA A 17 -9.98 20.41 0.23
C ALA A 17 -9.15 19.13 0.39
N ILE A 18 -7.95 19.08 -0.20
CA ILE A 18 -7.04 17.97 0.01
C ILE A 18 -6.71 18.04 1.49
N ALA A 19 -7.32 17.17 2.30
CA ALA A 19 -6.92 17.01 3.69
C ALA A 19 -5.41 16.78 3.66
N GLN A 20 -4.65 17.75 4.19
CA GLN A 20 -3.20 17.69 4.18
C GLN A 20 -2.82 16.41 4.94
N THR A 21 -2.08 15.51 4.27
CA THR A 21 -1.54 14.32 4.92
C THR A 21 -0.82 14.74 6.20
N SER A 22 -1.27 14.23 7.33
CA SER A 22 -0.82 14.65 8.66
C SER A 22 0.20 13.68 9.24
N ARG A 23 0.85 14.08 10.34
CA ARG A 23 1.73 13.20 11.11
C ARG A 23 0.94 12.03 11.69
N GLU A 24 -0.31 12.28 12.07
CA GLU A 24 -1.26 11.32 12.61
C GLU A 24 -1.63 10.26 11.56
N ASP A 25 -1.82 10.65 10.30
CA ASP A 25 -2.07 9.69 9.21
C ASP A 25 -0.87 8.75 9.00
N PHE A 26 0.36 9.27 9.13
CA PHE A 26 1.57 8.45 9.08
C PHE A 26 1.72 7.54 10.29
N LYS A 27 1.30 7.98 11.49
CA LYS A 27 1.24 7.08 12.66
C LYS A 27 0.27 5.92 12.40
N ALA A 28 -0.92 6.21 11.89
CA ALA A 28 -1.89 5.16 11.53
C ALA A 28 -1.36 4.22 10.44
N SER A 29 -0.58 4.74 9.48
CA SER A 29 0.14 3.93 8.48
C SER A 29 1.16 3.01 9.11
N MET A 30 1.98 3.52 10.04
CA MET A 30 2.96 2.71 10.77
C MET A 30 2.28 1.61 11.58
N GLU A 31 1.15 1.90 12.23
CA GLU A 31 0.37 0.90 12.96
C GLU A 31 -0.21 -0.18 12.02
N ARG A 32 -0.65 0.19 10.81
CA ARG A 32 -1.11 -0.79 9.80
C ARG A 32 0.02 -1.71 9.34
N VAL A 33 1.21 -1.16 9.02
CA VAL A 33 2.34 -2.00 8.59
C VAL A 33 2.92 -2.84 9.74
N GLU A 34 2.83 -2.37 10.99
CA GLU A 34 3.16 -3.19 12.16
C GLU A 34 2.17 -4.35 12.30
N LYS A 35 0.87 -4.11 12.13
CA LYS A 35 -0.16 -5.17 12.12
C LYS A 35 0.11 -6.18 11.00
N LEU A 36 0.48 -5.73 9.79
CA LEU A 36 0.88 -6.62 8.70
C LEU A 36 2.09 -7.48 9.08
N GLY A 37 3.10 -6.89 9.72
CA GLY A 37 4.29 -7.62 10.18
C GLY A 37 4.01 -8.67 11.26
N LYS A 38 2.93 -8.50 12.04
CA LYS A 38 2.48 -9.45 13.06
C LYS A 38 1.62 -10.59 12.51
N LEU A 39 1.16 -10.51 11.26
CA LEU A 39 0.38 -11.59 10.65
C LEU A 39 1.30 -12.75 10.26
N SER A 40 1.15 -13.88 10.97
CA SER A 40 1.84 -15.11 10.62
C SER A 40 1.32 -15.66 9.29
N ALA A 41 2.22 -15.83 8.32
CA ALA A 41 1.88 -16.49 7.07
C ALA A 41 1.36 -17.91 7.35
N PRO A 42 0.25 -18.34 6.72
CA PRO A 42 -0.33 -19.64 6.95
C PRO A 42 0.56 -20.74 6.37
N LYS A 43 0.48 -21.95 6.94
CA LYS A 43 1.07 -23.14 6.32
C LYS A 43 0.32 -23.46 5.02
N THR A 44 1.03 -24.02 4.04
CA THR A 44 0.47 -24.53 2.79
C THR A 44 -0.70 -25.48 3.06
N THR A 45 -1.79 -25.26 2.33
CA THR A 45 -3.07 -25.97 2.48
C THR A 45 -3.23 -27.11 1.48
N SER A 46 -2.40 -27.14 0.44
CA SER A 46 -2.56 -28.00 -0.75
C SER A 46 -3.79 -27.64 -1.59
N VAL A 47 -4.34 -26.43 -1.40
CA VAL A 47 -5.31 -25.80 -2.29
C VAL A 47 -4.55 -24.73 -3.06
N THR A 48 -4.14 -25.06 -4.28
CA THR A 48 -3.16 -24.27 -5.05
C THR A 48 -3.57 -22.81 -5.22
N THR A 49 -4.85 -22.53 -5.46
CA THR A 49 -5.38 -21.17 -5.62
C THR A 49 -5.27 -20.34 -4.34
N LEU A 50 -5.61 -20.93 -3.19
CA LEU A 50 -5.48 -20.30 -1.87
C LEU A 50 -4.03 -20.11 -1.45
N ASP A 51 -3.18 -21.11 -1.69
CA ASP A 51 -1.75 -21.05 -1.35
C ASP A 51 -1.06 -19.96 -2.17
N LYS A 52 -1.37 -19.86 -3.47
CA LYS A 52 -0.90 -18.79 -4.35
C LYS A 52 -1.37 -17.41 -3.87
N LEU A 53 -2.66 -17.26 -3.60
CA LEU A 53 -3.23 -15.99 -3.13
C LEU A 53 -2.54 -15.52 -1.84
N ASN A 54 -2.34 -16.42 -0.87
CA ASN A 54 -1.67 -16.09 0.39
C ASN A 54 -0.20 -15.70 0.20
N SER A 55 0.50 -16.34 -0.74
CA SER A 55 1.88 -15.96 -1.08
C SER A 55 1.93 -14.53 -1.65
N GLU A 56 1.07 -14.22 -2.62
CA GLU A 56 1.03 -12.91 -3.28
C GLU A 56 0.62 -11.79 -2.31
N ILE A 57 -0.35 -12.06 -1.43
CA ILE A 57 -0.74 -11.17 -0.33
C ILE A 57 0.46 -10.94 0.61
N GLY A 58 1.17 -12.00 0.99
CA GLY A 58 2.34 -11.91 1.85
C GLY A 58 3.48 -11.09 1.25
N ASP A 59 3.73 -11.22 -0.05
CA ASP A 59 4.74 -10.42 -0.74
C ASP A 59 4.34 -8.95 -0.86
N SER A 60 3.06 -8.68 -1.09
CA SER A 60 2.53 -7.31 -1.09
C SER A 60 2.56 -6.69 0.31
N ALA A 61 2.33 -7.47 1.36
CA ALA A 61 2.48 -7.02 2.76
C ALA A 61 3.93 -6.61 3.06
N LYS A 62 4.91 -7.44 2.66
CA LYS A 62 6.33 -7.11 2.79
C LYS A 62 6.71 -5.85 2.02
N GLU A 63 6.17 -5.68 0.81
CA GLU A 63 6.43 -4.48 0.01
C GLU A 63 5.81 -3.23 0.65
N SER A 64 4.59 -3.34 1.18
CA SER A 64 3.95 -2.24 1.91
C SER A 64 4.76 -1.81 3.12
N MET A 65 5.32 -2.76 3.88
CA MET A 65 6.22 -2.49 5.01
C MET A 65 7.50 -1.75 4.60
N LYS A 66 7.94 -1.88 3.33
CA LYS A 66 9.09 -1.13 2.79
C LYS A 66 8.68 0.24 2.24
N ILE A 67 7.50 0.34 1.63
CA ILE A 67 6.99 1.58 1.04
C ILE A 67 6.67 2.61 2.12
N SER A 68 5.97 2.23 3.19
CA SER A 68 5.45 3.21 4.16
C SER A 68 6.56 4.03 4.87
N PRO A 69 7.70 3.46 5.30
CA PRO A 69 8.80 4.24 5.85
C PRO A 69 9.45 5.19 4.84
N LEU A 70 9.59 4.77 3.58
CA LEU A 70 10.10 5.63 2.50
C LEU A 70 9.15 6.80 2.25
N LEU A 71 7.85 6.52 2.23
CA LEU A 71 6.82 7.53 2.04
C LEU A 71 6.80 8.56 3.17
N GLN A 72 6.97 8.10 4.42
CA GLN A 72 7.09 8.96 5.60
C GLN A 72 8.34 9.85 5.51
N ASN A 73 9.48 9.29 5.09
CA ASN A 73 10.69 10.08 4.88
C ASN A 73 10.49 11.16 3.82
N LEU A 74 9.86 10.85 2.69
CA LEU A 74 9.57 11.84 1.66
C LEU A 74 8.63 12.94 2.20
N TYR A 75 7.63 12.57 3.00
CA TYR A 75 6.75 13.55 3.64
C TYR A 75 7.52 14.51 4.54
N TYR A 76 8.30 14.02 5.50
CA TYR A 76 9.04 14.88 6.43
C TYR A 76 10.02 15.80 5.69
N ARG A 77 10.77 15.25 4.72
CA ARG A 77 11.66 16.06 3.87
C ARG A 77 10.90 17.13 3.09
N SER A 78 9.67 16.84 2.63
CA SER A 78 8.86 17.81 1.87
C SER A 78 8.44 19.03 2.69
N ILE A 79 8.33 18.86 4.00
CA ILE A 79 7.97 19.93 4.95
C ILE A 79 9.19 20.46 5.74
N GLY A 80 10.42 20.09 5.36
CA GLY A 80 11.64 20.58 6.01
C GLY A 80 11.87 20.00 7.41
N GLN A 81 11.43 18.76 7.65
CA GLN A 81 11.64 18.04 8.90
C GLN A 81 12.54 16.82 8.71
N THR A 82 13.28 16.45 9.74
CA THR A 82 13.96 15.16 9.90
C THR A 82 12.94 14.06 10.24
N ASN A 83 13.37 12.79 10.23
CA ASN A 83 12.45 11.64 10.44
C ASN A 83 11.86 11.55 11.86
N ASP A 84 12.52 12.15 12.84
CA ASP A 84 12.02 12.35 14.21
C ASP A 84 11.07 13.56 14.31
N GLY A 85 10.83 14.27 13.21
CA GLY A 85 9.87 15.36 13.12
C GLY A 85 10.41 16.72 13.61
N VAL A 86 11.73 16.86 13.74
CA VAL A 86 12.40 18.12 14.07
C VAL A 86 12.57 18.96 12.81
N THR A 87 12.24 20.24 12.87
CA THR A 87 12.45 21.17 11.75
C THR A 87 13.94 21.43 11.55
N ASP A 88 14.45 21.21 10.34
CA ASP A 88 15.85 21.46 9.97
C ASP A 88 15.94 21.97 8.53
N VAL A 89 16.47 23.20 8.39
CA VAL A 89 16.66 23.90 7.12
C VAL A 89 17.69 23.23 6.19
N LYS A 90 18.51 22.33 6.73
CA LYS A 90 19.51 21.56 5.97
C LYS A 90 18.95 20.29 5.36
N VAL A 91 17.71 19.91 5.71
CA VAL A 91 17.07 18.72 5.15
C VAL A 91 16.87 18.90 3.65
N LYS A 92 17.48 17.99 2.87
CA LYS A 92 17.30 17.96 1.42
C LYS A 92 15.85 17.63 1.08
N LYS A 93 15.16 18.54 0.41
CA LYS A 93 13.80 18.30 -0.10
C LYS A 93 13.76 17.08 -1.05
N PRO A 94 12.63 16.36 -1.14
CA PRO A 94 12.46 15.31 -2.14
C PRO A 94 12.58 15.89 -3.55
N THR A 95 13.28 15.17 -4.42
CA THR A 95 13.25 15.43 -5.86
C THR A 95 11.98 14.83 -6.47
N LEU A 96 11.52 15.38 -7.59
CA LEU A 96 10.38 14.82 -8.31
C LEU A 96 10.63 13.35 -8.71
N LYS A 97 11.86 13.02 -9.12
CA LYS A 97 12.27 11.66 -9.48
C LYS A 97 12.12 10.67 -8.32
N GLU A 98 12.59 11.01 -7.12
CA GLU A 98 12.41 10.17 -5.92
C GLU A 98 10.93 9.90 -5.63
N CYS A 99 10.08 10.92 -5.78
CA CYS A 99 8.65 10.77 -5.59
C CYS A 99 7.98 9.91 -6.67
N GLU A 100 8.37 10.06 -7.93
CA GLU A 100 7.85 9.28 -9.05
C GLU A 100 8.25 7.81 -8.97
N GLU A 101 9.49 7.51 -8.58
CA GLU A 101 9.97 6.14 -8.33
C GLU A 101 9.14 5.44 -7.23
N LEU A 102 8.87 6.15 -6.12
CA LEU A 102 8.02 5.60 -5.06
C LEU A 102 6.56 5.47 -5.50
N ALA A 103 6.05 6.43 -6.29
CA ALA A 103 4.69 6.37 -6.83
C ALA A 103 4.48 5.15 -7.74
N LEU A 104 5.48 4.77 -8.54
CA LEU A 104 5.41 3.57 -9.38
C LEU A 104 5.33 2.28 -8.56
N ARG A 105 6.05 2.21 -7.44
CA ARG A 105 5.96 1.07 -6.50
C ARG A 105 4.59 1.01 -5.85
N ILE A 106 4.08 2.14 -5.36
CA ILE A 106 2.73 2.26 -4.78
C ILE A 106 1.65 1.85 -5.79
N PHE A 107 1.78 2.30 -7.05
CA PHE A 107 0.85 1.92 -8.11
C PHE A 107 0.85 0.42 -8.39
N SER A 108 2.02 -0.21 -8.41
CA SER A 108 2.16 -1.65 -8.61
C SER A 108 1.53 -2.43 -7.45
N GLN A 109 1.77 -2.01 -6.20
CA GLN A 109 1.10 -2.60 -5.03
C GLN A 109 -0.42 -2.43 -5.09
N SER A 110 -0.91 -1.23 -5.43
CA SER A 110 -2.34 -0.94 -5.54
C SER A 110 -3.05 -1.79 -6.59
N LYS A 111 -2.35 -2.20 -7.66
CA LYS A 111 -2.87 -3.19 -8.63
C LYS A 111 -3.00 -4.58 -8.03
N ASN A 112 -1.99 -5.04 -7.31
CA ASN A 112 -2.03 -6.34 -6.62
C ASN A 112 -3.18 -6.38 -5.61
N VAL A 113 -3.34 -5.33 -4.82
CA VAL A 113 -4.40 -5.22 -3.82
C VAL A 113 -5.80 -5.21 -4.44
N GLN A 114 -5.99 -4.55 -5.59
CA GLN A 114 -7.24 -4.65 -6.36
C GLN A 114 -7.50 -6.09 -6.83
N ALA A 115 -6.47 -6.79 -7.30
CA ALA A 115 -6.60 -8.20 -7.69
C ALA A 115 -6.95 -9.09 -6.49
N PHE A 116 -6.41 -8.83 -5.30
CA PHE A 116 -6.79 -9.55 -4.09
C PHE A 116 -8.24 -9.28 -3.71
N ALA A 117 -8.68 -8.02 -3.73
CA ALA A 117 -10.06 -7.67 -3.41
C ALA A 117 -11.07 -8.34 -4.35
N ALA A 118 -10.72 -8.49 -5.64
CA ALA A 118 -11.55 -9.19 -6.61
C ALA A 118 -11.64 -10.71 -6.37
N ASN A 119 -10.57 -11.33 -5.84
CA ASN A 119 -10.44 -12.79 -5.79
C ASN A 119 -10.58 -13.38 -4.38
N VAL A 120 -10.37 -12.61 -3.30
CA VAL A 120 -10.30 -13.14 -1.93
C VAL A 120 -11.58 -13.85 -1.52
N THR A 121 -12.74 -13.32 -1.91
CA THR A 121 -14.04 -13.91 -1.60
C THR A 121 -14.27 -15.21 -2.37
N SER A 122 -14.01 -15.22 -3.68
CA SER A 122 -14.23 -16.42 -4.52
C SER A 122 -13.28 -17.55 -4.13
N VAL A 123 -11.98 -17.26 -3.99
CA VAL A 123 -10.97 -18.25 -3.57
C VAL A 123 -11.25 -18.77 -2.17
N SER A 124 -11.73 -17.91 -1.25
CA SER A 124 -12.14 -18.36 0.09
C SER A 124 -13.30 -19.34 0.04
N SER A 125 -14.34 -19.05 -0.74
CA SER A 125 -15.52 -19.91 -0.89
C SER A 125 -15.18 -21.24 -1.56
N GLU A 126 -14.39 -21.22 -2.63
CA GLU A 126 -13.90 -22.43 -3.31
C GLU A 126 -13.12 -23.31 -2.33
N SER A 127 -12.22 -22.72 -1.55
CA SER A 127 -11.40 -23.45 -0.59
C SER A 127 -12.21 -24.13 0.52
N MET A 128 -13.34 -23.53 0.91
CA MET A 128 -14.25 -24.12 1.90
C MET A 128 -15.04 -25.32 1.38
N SER A 129 -15.09 -25.55 0.07
CA SER A 129 -15.69 -26.76 -0.52
C SER A 129 -14.86 -28.03 -0.30
N VAL A 130 -13.60 -27.89 0.12
CA VAL A 130 -12.72 -29.02 0.43
C VAL A 130 -13.20 -29.71 1.71
N THR A 131 -13.67 -30.95 1.57
CA THR A 131 -14.24 -31.72 2.68
C THR A 131 -13.21 -32.50 3.51
N ASN A 132 -11.93 -32.52 3.10
CA ASN A 132 -10.90 -33.29 3.81
C ASN A 132 -10.66 -32.74 5.22
N PRO A 133 -11.04 -33.47 6.29
CA PRO A 133 -11.02 -32.96 7.66
C PRO A 133 -9.61 -32.63 8.16
N LEU A 134 -8.58 -33.29 7.64
CA LEU A 134 -7.17 -33.05 8.01
C LEU A 134 -6.64 -31.71 7.47
N LYS A 135 -7.31 -31.12 6.46
CA LYS A 135 -6.91 -29.86 5.82
C LYS A 135 -7.73 -28.66 6.28
N LEU A 136 -8.93 -28.87 6.84
CA LEU A 136 -9.87 -27.81 7.20
C LEU A 136 -9.25 -26.73 8.11
N ALA A 137 -8.47 -27.11 9.12
CA ALA A 137 -7.84 -26.15 10.02
C ALA A 137 -6.81 -25.26 9.30
N LYS A 138 -6.03 -25.82 8.37
CA LYS A 138 -5.06 -25.08 7.56
C LYS A 138 -5.78 -24.13 6.62
N ILE A 139 -6.82 -24.61 5.94
CA ILE A 139 -7.66 -23.81 5.04
C ILE A 139 -8.31 -22.66 5.78
N GLY A 140 -8.93 -22.91 6.94
CA GLY A 140 -9.55 -21.86 7.75
C GLY A 140 -8.56 -20.78 8.18
N SER A 141 -7.36 -21.18 8.61
CA SER A 141 -6.28 -20.25 8.98
C SER A 141 -5.79 -19.43 7.78
N ALA A 142 -5.64 -20.07 6.62
CA ALA A 142 -5.22 -19.46 5.37
C ALA A 142 -6.26 -18.46 4.84
N VAL A 143 -7.56 -18.80 4.87
CA VAL A 143 -8.65 -17.88 4.52
C VAL A 143 -8.70 -16.68 5.48
N LYS A 144 -8.53 -16.91 6.78
CA LYS A 144 -8.49 -15.83 7.78
C LYS A 144 -7.33 -14.88 7.52
N TYR A 145 -6.15 -15.42 7.22
CA TYR A 145 -4.99 -14.63 6.83
C TYR A 145 -5.30 -13.80 5.57
N ALA A 146 -5.79 -14.44 4.50
CA ALA A 146 -6.10 -13.76 3.23
C ALA A 146 -7.02 -12.56 3.43
N LYS A 147 -8.11 -12.73 4.20
CA LYS A 147 -9.07 -11.66 4.51
C LYS A 147 -8.43 -10.55 5.32
N ASN A 148 -7.81 -10.88 6.46
CA ASN A 148 -7.24 -9.87 7.35
C ASN A 148 -6.12 -9.07 6.68
N ALA A 149 -5.19 -9.75 6.02
CA ALA A 149 -4.09 -9.10 5.33
C ALA A 149 -4.57 -8.25 4.15
N SER A 150 -5.54 -8.74 3.36
CA SER A 150 -6.11 -7.96 2.24
C SER A 150 -6.82 -6.70 2.71
N THR A 151 -7.56 -6.75 3.82
CA THR A 151 -8.22 -5.56 4.39
C THR A 151 -7.20 -4.51 4.79
N ILE A 152 -6.17 -4.89 5.57
CA ILE A 152 -5.14 -3.95 6.02
C ILE A 152 -4.35 -3.39 4.83
N LEU A 153 -4.00 -4.23 3.86
CA LEU A 153 -3.35 -3.81 2.61
C LEU A 153 -4.21 -2.86 1.78
N GLY A 154 -5.53 -3.07 1.76
CA GLY A 154 -6.51 -2.19 1.13
C GLY A 154 -6.45 -0.78 1.72
N GLU A 155 -6.60 -0.68 3.03
CA GLU A 155 -6.53 0.59 3.76
C GLU A 155 -5.19 1.29 3.56
N GLU A 156 -4.08 0.55 3.67
CA GLU A 156 -2.75 1.11 3.55
C GLU A 156 -2.43 1.57 2.13
N SER A 157 -2.87 0.84 1.09
CA SER A 157 -2.65 1.24 -0.31
C SER A 157 -3.41 2.52 -0.67
N VAL A 158 -4.61 2.70 -0.12
CA VAL A 158 -5.38 3.94 -0.27
C VAL A 158 -4.64 5.11 0.38
N PHE A 159 -4.14 4.92 1.61
CA PHE A 159 -3.34 5.95 2.28
C PHE A 159 -2.08 6.29 1.47
N GLN A 160 -1.28 5.29 1.10
CA GLN A 160 -0.02 5.49 0.37
C GLN A 160 -0.24 6.25 -0.94
N THR A 161 -1.30 5.90 -1.68
CA THR A 161 -1.66 6.57 -2.94
C THR A 161 -2.01 8.05 -2.72
N LYS A 162 -2.79 8.36 -1.68
CA LYS A 162 -3.15 9.74 -1.34
C LYS A 162 -1.93 10.55 -0.89
N ALA A 163 -1.10 9.97 -0.02
CA ALA A 163 0.07 10.62 0.54
C ALA A 163 1.13 10.92 -0.54
N ILE A 164 1.46 9.97 -1.43
CA ILE A 164 2.45 10.23 -2.49
C ILE A 164 1.96 11.29 -3.48
N LYS A 165 0.66 11.31 -3.79
CA LYS A 165 0.06 12.37 -4.62
C LYS A 165 0.23 13.74 -3.98
N SER A 166 -0.07 13.86 -2.69
CA SER A 166 0.08 15.10 -1.91
C SER A 166 1.54 15.58 -1.92
N ILE A 167 2.49 14.68 -1.66
CA ILE A 167 3.93 15.00 -1.66
C ILE A 167 4.38 15.50 -3.05
N ILE A 168 3.98 14.82 -4.14
CA ILE A 168 4.31 15.25 -5.50
C ILE A 168 3.75 16.64 -5.79
N GLN A 169 2.53 16.94 -5.34
CA GLN A 169 1.94 18.28 -5.52
C GLN A 169 2.74 19.35 -4.77
N THR A 170 3.15 19.09 -3.52
CA THR A 170 4.00 19.99 -2.74
C THR A 170 5.37 20.21 -3.39
N VAL A 171 6.00 19.16 -3.90
CA VAL A 171 7.31 19.26 -4.58
C VAL A 171 7.19 20.11 -5.85
N LYS A 172 6.11 19.94 -6.62
CA LYS A 172 5.85 20.72 -7.84
C LYS A 172 5.53 22.18 -7.56
N SER A 173 4.76 22.48 -6.51
CA SER A 173 4.40 23.87 -6.17
C SER A 173 5.56 24.65 -5.57
N ALA A 174 6.51 23.97 -4.91
CA ALA A 174 7.69 24.60 -4.31
C ALA A 174 8.78 25.01 -5.31
N GLY A 175 8.59 24.83 -6.62
CA GLY A 175 9.55 25.25 -7.64
C GLY A 175 10.89 24.49 -7.63
N ASN A 176 10.94 23.29 -7.04
CA ASN A 176 12.15 22.45 -7.00
C ASN A 176 12.40 21.70 -8.33
N LEU A 177 12.19 22.37 -9.47
CA LEU A 177 12.44 21.85 -10.82
C LEU A 177 13.77 22.38 -11.35
#